data_AF-A0A8T1ZBC8-F1
#
_entry.id   AF-A0A8T1ZBC8-F1
#
_cell.length_a   1.000
_cell.length_b   1.000
_cell.length_c   1.000
_cell.angle_alpha   90.00
_cell.angle_beta   90.00
_cell.angle_gamma   90.00
#
_symmetry.space_group_name_H-M   'P 1'
#
loop_
_entity.id
_entity.type
_entity.pdbx_description
1 polymer ?
#
loop_
_entity_poly.entity_id
_entity_poly.type
_entity_poly.pdbx_seq_one_letter_code
_entity_poly.pdbx_strand_id
1 'polypeptide(L)'
;MAECRSYFKEVKDTFHDQREKYDMFIRVMSDLRARRIRHYTAFARLKELFKGHNELIIGFNTFLPPGYKITLDDDVEDSFISTARNY
;
A
#
# COMPACT_ATOMS: atom_id res chain seq x y z
N MET A 1 -3.34 6.71 17.05
CA MET A 1 -4.27 7.28 16.04
C MET A 1 -3.78 8.59 15.40
N ALA A 2 -2.76 9.29 15.94
CA ALA A 2 -2.21 10.49 15.30
C ALA A 2 -1.42 10.20 14.02
N GLU A 3 -0.84 9.00 13.91
CA GLU A 3 0.10 8.66 12.83
C GLU A 3 -0.56 8.49 11.46
N CYS A 4 -1.81 7.99 11.38
CA CYS A 4 -2.50 7.90 10.08
C CYS A 4 -2.70 9.27 9.44
N ARG A 5 -3.05 10.31 10.22
CA ARG A 5 -3.26 11.65 9.65
C ARG A 5 -1.95 12.26 9.16
N SER A 6 -0.86 12.03 9.89
CA SER A 6 0.47 12.46 9.46
C SER A 6 0.90 11.76 8.17
N TYR A 7 0.69 10.44 8.06
CA TYR A 7 1.01 9.70 6.85
C TYR A 7 0.20 10.16 5.62
N PHE A 8 -1.11 10.40 5.78
CA PHE A 8 -1.92 10.95 4.68
C PHE A 8 -1.46 12.34 4.25
N LYS A 9 -0.93 13.14 5.18
CA LYS A 9 -0.32 14.43 4.86
C LYS A 9 0.99 14.25 4.10
N GLU A 10 1.83 13.31 4.51
CA GLU A 10 3.09 12.99 3.83
C GLU A 10 2.85 12.54 2.38
N VAL A 11 1.94 11.58 2.14
CA VAL A 11 1.54 11.16 0.79
C VAL A 11 1.04 12.35 -0.05
N LYS A 12 0.27 13.26 0.56
CA LYS A 12 -0.22 14.46 -0.13
C LYS A 12 0.90 15.43 -0.49
N ASP A 13 1.90 15.57 0.37
CA ASP A 13 3.06 16.44 0.16
C ASP A 13 3.98 15.87 -0.93
N THR A 14 4.28 14.57 -0.87
CA THR A 14 5.06 13.87 -1.90
C THR A 14 4.42 13.98 -3.28
N PHE A 15 3.08 13.87 -3.36
CA PHE A 15 2.34 13.97 -4.62
C PHE A 15 1.66 15.33 -4.83
N HIS A 16 2.16 16.41 -4.21
CA HIS A 16 1.51 17.73 -4.31
C HIS A 16 1.42 18.25 -5.76
N ASP A 17 2.46 18.02 -6.57
CA ASP A 17 2.47 18.30 -8.01
C ASP A 17 1.65 17.30 -8.84
N GLN A 18 1.39 16.11 -8.30
CA GLN A 18 0.79 14.98 -9.01
C GLN A 18 -0.56 14.59 -8.37
N ARG A 19 -1.54 15.48 -8.47
CA ARG A 19 -2.88 15.30 -7.86
C ARG A 19 -3.56 13.98 -8.25
N GLU A 20 -3.33 13.50 -9.47
CA GLU A 20 -3.90 12.23 -9.96
C GLU A 20 -3.40 11.03 -9.14
N LYS A 21 -2.12 11.03 -8.72
CA LYS A 21 -1.57 9.98 -7.85
C LYS A 21 -2.20 10.02 -6.47
N TYR A 22 -2.40 11.21 -5.91
CA TYR A 22 -3.09 11.35 -4.63
C TYR A 22 -4.55 10.87 -4.71
N ASP A 23 -5.28 11.20 -5.78
CA ASP A 23 -6.66 10.73 -5.98
C ASP A 23 -6.71 9.20 -6.10
N MET A 24 -5.76 8.60 -6.83
CA MET A 24 -5.64 7.15 -6.95
C MET A 24 -5.36 6.48 -5.61
N PHE A 25 -4.50 7.06 -4.76
CA PHE A 25 -4.29 6.58 -3.39
C PHE A 25 -5.59 6.56 -2.59
N ILE A 26 -6.35 7.67 -2.61
CA ILE A 26 -7.63 7.77 -1.88
C ILE A 26 -8.64 6.74 -2.39
N ARG A 27 -8.71 6.51 -3.71
CA ARG A 27 -9.58 5.46 -4.29
C ARG A 27 -9.22 4.08 -3.79
N VAL A 28 -7.93 3.71 -3.79
CA VAL A 28 -7.47 2.40 -3.29
C VAL A 28 -7.80 2.23 -1.81
N MET A 29 -7.57 3.25 -0.99
CA MET A 29 -7.90 3.22 0.44
C MET A 29 -9.41 3.12 0.68
N SER A 30 -10.23 3.81 -0.13
CA SER A 30 -11.69 3.74 -0.07
C SER A 30 -12.21 2.37 -0.45
N ASP A 31 -11.70 1.78 -1.54
CA ASP A 31 -12.09 0.44 -1.99
C ASP A 31 -11.66 -0.65 -1.00
N LEU A 32 -10.49 -0.49 -0.37
CA LEU A 32 -10.02 -1.38 0.69
C LEU A 32 -10.93 -1.29 1.92
N ARG A 33 -11.30 -0.06 2.34
CA ARG A 33 -12.23 0.17 3.46
C ARG A 33 -13.63 -0.38 3.16
N ALA A 34 -14.10 -0.24 1.92
CA ALA A 34 -15.38 -0.77 1.46
C ALA A 34 -15.35 -2.29 1.20
N ARG A 35 -14.21 -2.96 1.40
CA ARG A 35 -14.00 -4.39 1.10
C ARG A 35 -14.31 -4.75 -0.37
N ARG A 36 -14.24 -3.77 -1.29
CA ARG A 36 -14.43 -3.98 -2.73
C ARG A 36 -13.22 -4.70 -3.34
N ILE A 37 -12.04 -4.41 -2.81
CA ILE A 37 -10.79 -5.08 -3.18
C ILE A 37 -10.19 -5.79 -1.96
N ARG A 38 -9.44 -6.86 -2.21
CA ARG A 38 -8.69 -7.59 -1.18
C ARG A 38 -7.32 -6.95 -0.96
N HIS A 39 -6.69 -7.30 0.16
CA HIS A 39 -5.37 -6.78 0.57
C HIS A 39 -4.31 -6.92 -0.52
N TYR A 40 -4.25 -8.06 -1.22
CA TYR A 40 -3.30 -8.30 -2.32
C TYR A 40 -3.45 -7.28 -3.45
N THR A 41 -4.68 -7.00 -3.89
CA THR A 41 -4.94 -6.02 -4.95
C THR A 41 -4.61 -4.60 -4.50
N ALA A 42 -4.91 -4.26 -3.24
CA ALA A 42 -4.55 -2.96 -2.69
C ALA A 42 -3.02 -2.79 -2.60
N PHE A 43 -2.29 -3.82 -2.14
CA PHE A 43 -0.84 -3.77 -2.02
C PHE A 43 -0.15 -3.64 -3.37
N ALA A 44 -0.60 -4.36 -4.40
CA ALA A 44 -0.06 -4.23 -5.75
C ALA A 44 -0.23 -2.79 -6.28
N ARG A 45 -1.42 -2.20 -6.12
CA ARG A 45 -1.70 -0.82 -6.55
C ARG A 45 -0.90 0.21 -5.75
N LEU A 46 -0.75 0.04 -4.45
CA LEU A 46 0.05 0.94 -3.61
C LEU A 46 1.55 0.85 -3.96
N LYS A 47 2.04 -0.36 -4.23
CA LYS A 47 3.43 -0.58 -4.65
C LYS A 47 3.74 0.12 -5.97
N GLU A 48 2.85 0.00 -6.95
CA GLU A 48 2.99 0.70 -8.23
C GLU A 48 2.90 2.23 -8.06
N LEU A 49 1.93 2.70 -7.27
CA LEU A 49 1.72 4.12 -7.02
C LEU A 49 2.90 4.79 -6.32
N PHE A 50 3.53 4.06 -5.40
CA PHE A 50 4.69 4.51 -4.63
C PHE A 50 6.02 4.06 -5.23
N LYS A 51 6.04 3.58 -6.49
CA LYS A 51 7.28 3.22 -7.18
C LYS A 51 8.21 4.43 -7.24
N GLY A 52 9.42 4.27 -6.71
CA GLY A 52 10.40 5.37 -6.55
C GLY A 52 10.27 6.18 -5.24
N HIS A 53 9.25 5.89 -4.41
CA HIS A 53 9.01 6.52 -3.11
C HIS A 53 8.98 5.48 -1.99
N ASN A 54 10.12 4.84 -1.74
CA ASN A 54 10.24 3.74 -0.79
C ASN A 54 9.83 4.13 0.64
N GLU A 55 10.02 5.38 1.02
CA GLU A 55 9.62 5.92 2.34
C GLU A 55 8.12 5.78 2.57
N LEU A 56 7.29 6.00 1.55
CA LEU A 56 5.83 5.85 1.66
C LEU A 56 5.43 4.39 1.87
N ILE A 57 6.12 3.43 1.26
CA ILE A 57 5.86 2.00 1.44
C ILE A 57 6.28 1.55 2.84
N ILE A 58 7.46 2.00 3.32
CA ILE A 58 7.95 1.71 4.67
C ILE A 58 6.98 2.30 5.70
N GLY A 59 6.58 3.56 5.53
CA GLY A 59 5.58 4.22 6.37
C GLY A 59 4.26 3.45 6.39
N PHE A 60 3.79 2.95 5.24
CA PHE A 60 2.57 2.14 5.17
C PHE A 60 2.68 0.82 5.95
N ASN A 61 3.83 0.16 5.87
CA ASN A 61 4.07 -1.11 6.57
C ASN A 61 3.98 -0.98 8.09
N THR A 62 4.18 0.22 8.66
CA THR A 62 3.98 0.46 10.11
C THR A 62 2.51 0.40 10.54
N PHE A 63 1.58 0.60 9.60
CA PHE A 63 0.14 0.47 9.85
C PHE A 63 -0.37 -0.96 9.66
N LEU A 64 0.46 -1.87 9.15
CA LEU A 64 0.10 -3.26 8.93
C LEU A 64 0.41 -4.11 10.18
N PRO A 65 -0.47 -5.06 10.54
CA PRO A 65 -0.16 -6.01 11.60
C PRO A 65 1.03 -6.90 11.22
N PRO A 66 1.74 -7.45 12.21
CA PRO A 66 2.88 -8.33 11.96
C PRO A 66 2.49 -9.50 11.05
N GLY A 67 3.30 -9.74 10.01
CA GLY A 67 3.04 -10.74 8.97
C GLY A 67 2.48 -10.17 7.66
N TYR A 68 2.06 -8.90 7.63
CA TYR A 68 1.66 -8.22 6.40
C TYR A 68 2.68 -7.13 6.07
N LYS A 69 3.35 -7.24 4.92
CA LYS A 69 4.23 -6.20 4.40
C LYS A 69 4.07 -6.05 2.90
N ILE A 70 4.17 -4.82 2.42
CA ILE A 70 4.38 -4.49 1.02
C ILE A 70 5.90 -4.55 0.76
N THR A 71 6.32 -5.35 -0.21
CA THR A 71 7.72 -5.47 -0.62
C THR A 71 8.10 -4.34 -1.57
N LEU A 72 9.32 -3.80 -1.41
CA LEU A 72 9.85 -2.69 -2.23
C LEU A 72 10.32 -3.16 -3.62
N ASP A 73 10.74 -4.42 -3.74
CA ASP A 73 11.49 -4.89 -4.91
C ASP A 73 10.60 -5.55 -5.99
N ASP A 74 10.98 -5.40 -7.26
CA ASP A 74 10.46 -6.13 -8.42
C ASP A 74 10.98 -7.60 -8.43
N ASP A 75 11.67 -8.06 -7.39
CA ASP A 75 12.00 -9.47 -7.11
C ASP A 75 10.73 -10.33 -7.23
N VAL A 76 10.61 -10.86 -8.45
CA VAL A 76 9.82 -11.99 -8.92
C VAL A 76 9.49 -12.99 -7.82
N GLU A 77 8.20 -13.35 -7.76
CA GLU A 77 7.67 -14.60 -7.21
C GLU A 77 8.38 -15.17 -5.97
N ASP A 78 7.88 -14.87 -4.77
CA ASP A 78 7.45 -15.91 -3.81
C ASP A 78 7.04 -15.25 -2.49
N SER A 79 5.77 -14.92 -2.37
CA SER A 79 5.04 -14.95 -1.09
C SER A 79 3.55 -14.91 -1.41
N PHE A 80 3.15 -15.80 -2.32
CA PHE A 80 1.78 -16.30 -2.27
C PHE A 80 1.67 -17.05 -0.95
N ILE A 81 0.96 -16.47 0.02
CA ILE A 81 0.11 -17.18 0.97
C ILE A 81 0.64 -18.59 1.31
N SER A 82 1.46 -18.74 2.35
CA SER A 82 1.90 -20.06 2.85
C SER A 82 0.76 -20.88 3.50
N THR A 83 -0.44 -20.96 2.90
CA THR A 83 -1.56 -21.80 3.37
C THR A 83 -2.53 -22.21 2.25
N ALA A 84 -2.05 -22.57 1.05
CA ALA A 84 -2.94 -23.21 0.06
C ALA A 84 -2.22 -24.12 -0.93
N ARG A 85 -1.50 -25.13 -0.43
CA ARG A 85 -1.17 -26.31 -1.24
C ARG A 85 -0.99 -27.57 -0.41
N ASN A 86 -1.98 -27.82 0.44
CA ASN A 86 -2.19 -29.13 1.04
C ASN A 86 -3.65 -29.55 0.80
N TYR A 87 -3.96 -29.87 -0.46
CA TYR A 87 -5.03 -30.75 -0.91
C TYR A 87 -4.64 -31.31 -2.28
#